data_AF-A0A183LWY8-F1
#
_entry.id   AF-A0A183LWY8-F1
#
_cell.length_a   1.000
_cell.length_b   1.000
_cell.length_c   1.000
_cell.angle_alpha   90.00
_cell.angle_beta   90.00
_cell.angle_gamma   90.00
#
_symmetry.space_group_name_H-M   'P 1'
#
loop_
_entity.id
_entity.type
_entity.pdbx_description
1 polymer ?
#
loop_
_entity_poly.entity_id
_entity_poly.type
_entity_poly.pdbx_seq_one_letter_code
_entity_poly.pdbx_strand_id
1 'polypeptide(L)'
;MYLYNITLQRATGITHAVHGNFSGTKQQEIAVARGKIIELLRPDPNTGKVYTLLTCEAFGIVRSFMPFRLTGNYLIVGSDSGRVVVLEYIPSKNVFEKVQQETFGKSGCRRIVPGQYLAVNPKGRAFMIGAVEKQKLVYIMNRDSQARLTISSPLEAHKSNTLVYHMVGVDVGFDNPLFACIEMDYEDADQDSTGEAARGANQLLTYYELDLGLNHVVRKYSEPLEEHANFLIAVPGGNEGPSGILICSENYITYKNFGDQPDIRCPIPQRRNDLDDPDRAQTEQGDIFKINLEVDDDMVTEIKLKYFDTVPVASAICLYQIAHLGDDDDEPEFSSAMPLEEGDTFYFAPRPLKNLIEIADFANEDTPQLAALCGRGPGSTFRLLRHGLEVSEMAKSDLPGNPNAVWTVKRNSEEEYDAYIIVSFVNATLVLSIGETVEEVTDSGFLGTTPTLTCSQLGDDALVQVYPDGIRHIRSDKRVNVWRAPGKKTITKCAVNRRQVVIALTGGELVYFEMDMTGQLNEYTERKEMPADVICMALGRIPANEQRSRFLAVGLADNTVRILSLDPSVSFHHSFSF
;
A
#
# COMPACT_ATOMS: atom_id res chain seq x y z
N MET A 1 -8.14 29.95 -25.15
CA MET A 1 -8.69 29.02 -24.15
C MET A 1 -7.50 28.43 -23.39
N TYR A 2 -7.41 28.65 -22.09
CA TYR A 2 -6.34 28.10 -21.24
C TYR A 2 -6.94 27.02 -20.36
N LEU A 3 -6.29 25.86 -20.30
CA LEU A 3 -6.71 24.73 -19.47
C LEU A 3 -5.59 24.39 -18.49
N TYR A 4 -5.97 23.84 -17.32
CA TYR A 4 -5.04 23.37 -16.30
C TYR A 4 -5.39 21.93 -15.95
N ASN A 5 -4.42 21.02 -16.10
CA ASN A 5 -4.60 19.60 -15.80
C ASN A 5 -4.22 19.32 -14.34
N ILE A 6 -5.13 18.70 -13.58
CA ILE A 6 -4.89 18.20 -12.24
C ILE A 6 -5.42 16.77 -12.13
N THR A 7 -4.70 15.91 -11.42
CA THR A 7 -5.09 14.52 -11.19
C THR A 7 -5.67 14.38 -9.78
N LEU A 8 -6.94 13.98 -9.65
CA LEU A 8 -7.60 13.76 -8.36
C LEU A 8 -7.32 12.36 -7.81
N GLN A 9 -7.51 11.33 -8.64
CA GLN A 9 -7.14 9.95 -8.33
C GLN A 9 -6.05 9.51 -9.31
N ARG A 10 -4.90 9.11 -8.77
CA ARG A 10 -3.78 8.59 -9.57
C ARG A 10 -4.11 7.22 -10.16
N ALA A 11 -3.36 6.83 -11.20
CA ALA A 11 -3.51 5.52 -11.81
C ALA A 11 -3.28 4.41 -10.78
N THR A 12 -4.13 3.39 -10.77
CA THR A 12 -4.06 2.26 -9.82
C THR A 12 -3.61 0.95 -10.49
N GLY A 13 -3.60 0.85 -11.82
CA GLY A 13 -3.11 -0.35 -12.50
C GLY A 13 -1.59 -0.51 -12.35
N ILE A 14 -1.13 -1.68 -11.91
CA ILE A 14 0.30 -2.01 -11.78
C ILE A 14 0.76 -2.71 -13.06
N THR A 15 1.76 -2.15 -13.74
CA THR A 15 2.38 -2.76 -14.92
C THR A 15 3.62 -3.59 -14.56
N HIS A 16 4.37 -3.16 -13.55
CA HIS A 16 5.54 -3.87 -13.05
C HIS A 16 5.58 -3.77 -11.53
N ALA A 17 6.02 -4.84 -10.87
CA ALA A 17 6.28 -4.86 -9.43
C ALA A 17 7.58 -5.63 -9.17
N VAL A 18 8.44 -5.07 -8.33
CA VAL A 18 9.69 -5.70 -7.91
C VAL A 18 9.90 -5.47 -6.43
N HIS A 19 10.46 -6.45 -5.73
CA HIS A 19 10.75 -6.34 -4.31
C HIS A 19 12.26 -6.23 -4.06
N GLY A 20 12.63 -5.60 -2.95
CA GLY A 20 14.03 -5.41 -2.59
C GLY A 20 14.18 -4.61 -1.29
N ASN A 21 15.40 -4.52 -0.78
CA ASN A 21 15.71 -3.77 0.44
C ASN A 21 16.00 -2.30 0.13
N PHE A 22 15.04 -1.59 -0.48
CA PHE A 22 15.25 -0.24 -1.02
C PHE A 22 15.57 0.81 0.05
N SER A 23 15.11 0.64 1.30
CA SER A 23 15.49 1.54 2.40
C SER A 23 16.88 1.28 3.00
N GLY A 24 17.62 0.30 2.47
CA GLY A 24 18.93 -0.10 3.02
C GLY A 24 18.85 -0.84 4.38
N THR A 25 17.64 -1.22 4.81
CA THR A 25 17.43 -2.02 6.03
C THR A 25 17.18 -3.49 5.67
N LYS A 26 17.02 -4.35 6.69
CA LYS A 26 16.62 -5.76 6.46
C LYS A 26 15.17 -5.90 5.99
N GLN A 27 14.33 -4.88 6.17
CA GLN A 27 12.94 -4.89 5.69
C GLN A 27 12.94 -4.83 4.17
N GLN A 28 12.07 -5.62 3.54
CA GLN A 28 11.86 -5.53 2.10
C GLN A 28 10.68 -4.59 1.81
N GLU A 29 10.81 -3.85 0.73
CA GLU A 29 9.77 -3.01 0.17
C GLU A 29 9.45 -3.46 -1.26
N ILE A 30 8.32 -3.02 -1.77
CA ILE A 30 7.85 -3.32 -3.12
C ILE A 30 7.82 -2.02 -3.92
N ALA A 31 8.69 -1.92 -4.92
CA ALA A 31 8.63 -0.84 -5.89
C ALA A 31 7.66 -1.25 -7.01
N VAL A 32 6.72 -0.38 -7.37
CA VAL A 32 5.73 -0.64 -8.41
C VAL A 32 5.71 0.48 -9.45
N ALA A 33 5.50 0.11 -10.70
CA ALA A 33 5.25 1.03 -11.79
C ALA A 33 3.76 0.99 -12.18
N ARG A 34 3.13 2.16 -12.27
CA ARG A 34 1.74 2.35 -12.71
C ARG A 34 1.70 3.18 -13.99
N GLY A 35 2.36 2.67 -15.03
CA GLY A 35 2.56 3.39 -16.29
C GLY A 35 3.50 4.59 -16.14
N LYS A 36 2.96 5.74 -15.72
CA LYS A 36 3.71 7.00 -15.56
C LYS A 36 4.13 7.35 -14.13
N ILE A 37 3.77 6.50 -13.18
CA ILE A 37 3.99 6.72 -11.75
C ILE A 37 4.87 5.58 -11.24
N ILE A 38 5.87 5.93 -10.43
CA ILE A 38 6.68 4.98 -9.66
C ILE A 38 6.29 5.15 -8.19
N GLU A 39 5.93 4.05 -7.53
CA GLU A 39 5.60 4.04 -6.11
C GLU A 39 6.48 3.06 -5.35
N LEU A 40 6.75 3.38 -4.08
CA LEU A 40 7.38 2.49 -3.13
C LEU A 40 6.36 2.14 -2.05
N LEU A 41 6.09 0.84 -1.90
CA LEU A 41 5.13 0.29 -0.95
C LEU A 41 5.88 -0.47 0.14
N ARG A 42 5.40 -0.38 1.38
CA ARG A 42 5.91 -1.14 2.52
C ARG A 42 4.81 -2.05 3.06
N PRO A 43 4.94 -3.38 2.92
CA PRO A 43 4.13 -4.32 3.68
C PRO A 43 4.58 -4.27 5.15
N ASP A 44 3.62 -4.12 6.07
CA ASP A 44 3.87 -4.23 7.51
C ASP A 44 3.57 -5.67 7.96
N PRO A 45 4.58 -6.44 8.41
CA PRO A 45 4.38 -7.82 8.81
C PRO A 45 3.53 -7.97 10.08
N ASN A 46 3.41 -6.93 10.91
CA ASN A 46 2.63 -7.01 12.16
C ASN A 46 1.13 -6.87 11.91
N THR A 47 0.75 -5.99 10.98
CA THR A 47 -0.66 -5.68 10.68
C THR A 47 -1.17 -6.38 9.41
N GLY A 48 -0.27 -6.88 8.56
CA GLY A 48 -0.59 -7.42 7.24
C GLY A 48 -1.00 -6.37 6.21
N LYS A 49 -0.96 -5.07 6.56
CA LYS A 49 -1.34 -3.98 5.66
C LYS A 49 -0.17 -3.51 4.81
N VAL A 50 -0.48 -3.01 3.62
CA VAL A 50 0.50 -2.40 2.70
C VAL A 50 0.30 -0.89 2.70
N TYR A 51 1.38 -0.16 2.98
CA TYR A 51 1.37 1.30 3.04
C TYR A 51 2.20 1.89 1.89
N THR A 52 1.71 2.95 1.26
CA THR A 52 2.50 3.70 0.28
C THR A 52 3.48 4.62 1.01
N LEU A 53 4.78 4.40 0.85
CA LEU A 53 5.84 5.25 1.40
C LEU A 53 6.08 6.49 0.54
N LEU A 54 6.16 6.27 -0.77
CA LEU A 54 6.49 7.29 -1.75
C LEU A 54 5.71 7.05 -3.04
N THR A 55 5.20 8.13 -3.63
CA THR A 55 4.65 8.15 -4.98
C THR A 55 5.30 9.29 -5.75
N CYS A 56 5.90 8.97 -6.91
CA CYS A 56 6.56 9.93 -7.79
C CYS A 56 6.03 9.80 -9.21
N GLU A 57 5.68 10.91 -9.85
CA GLU A 57 5.31 10.92 -11.27
C GLU A 57 6.57 11.05 -12.13
N ALA A 58 6.82 10.04 -12.96
CA ALA A 58 7.99 9.98 -13.83
C ALA A 58 7.83 10.81 -15.11
N PHE A 59 6.59 11.22 -15.45
CA PHE A 59 6.24 11.94 -16.68
C PHE A 59 6.70 11.27 -17.97
N GLY A 60 6.75 9.93 -17.97
CA GLY A 60 7.07 9.08 -19.11
C GLY A 60 6.48 7.69 -18.90
N ILE A 61 6.61 6.79 -19.86
CA ILE A 61 6.09 5.43 -19.78
C ILE A 61 7.19 4.52 -19.26
N VAL A 62 7.02 3.95 -18.07
CA VAL A 62 7.89 2.89 -17.55
C VAL A 62 7.57 1.60 -18.30
N ARG A 63 8.57 1.06 -19.00
CA ARG A 63 8.45 -0.11 -19.88
C ARG A 63 9.17 -1.34 -19.33
N SER A 64 10.20 -1.12 -18.52
CA SER A 64 10.94 -2.18 -17.84
C SER A 64 11.50 -1.66 -16.52
N PHE A 65 11.56 -2.55 -15.53
CA PHE A 65 11.73 -2.17 -14.13
C PHE A 65 12.40 -3.32 -13.37
N MET A 66 13.65 -3.15 -12.94
CA MET A 66 14.42 -4.23 -12.29
C MET A 66 15.24 -3.72 -11.10
N PRO A 67 15.22 -4.41 -9.96
CA PRO A 67 16.10 -4.11 -8.85
C PRO A 67 17.48 -4.74 -9.07
N PHE A 68 18.50 -4.19 -8.46
CA PHE A 68 19.77 -4.88 -8.31
C PHE A 68 20.51 -4.42 -7.06
N ARG A 69 21.48 -5.23 -6.65
CA ARG A 69 22.31 -4.97 -5.49
C ARG A 69 23.78 -5.01 -5.83
N LEU A 70 24.53 -4.02 -5.37
CA LEU A 70 26.00 -3.98 -5.47
C LEU A 70 26.59 -3.42 -4.17
N THR A 71 26.68 -2.09 -4.05
CA THR A 71 27.02 -1.39 -2.78
C THR A 71 25.78 -1.02 -1.98
N GLY A 72 24.68 -0.73 -2.67
CA GLY A 72 23.35 -0.47 -2.14
C GLY A 72 22.29 -1.26 -2.91
N ASN A 73 21.02 -0.95 -2.64
CA ASN A 73 19.88 -1.51 -3.36
C ASN A 73 19.32 -0.45 -4.30
N TYR A 74 19.42 -0.72 -5.59
CA TYR A 74 19.11 0.22 -6.64
C TYR A 74 17.97 -0.30 -7.49
N LEU A 75 17.36 0.61 -8.25
CA LEU A 75 16.28 0.33 -9.17
C LEU A 75 16.63 0.89 -10.55
N ILE A 76 16.69 0.01 -11.55
CA ILE A 76 16.92 0.39 -12.94
C ILE A 76 15.57 0.54 -13.63
N VAL A 77 15.40 1.67 -14.33
CA VAL A 77 14.18 2.02 -15.04
C VAL A 77 14.49 2.21 -16.52
N GLY A 78 13.90 1.34 -17.36
CA GLY A 78 13.80 1.54 -18.79
C GLY A 78 12.48 2.22 -19.14
N SER A 79 12.57 3.37 -19.82
CA SER A 79 11.40 4.17 -20.20
C SER A 79 11.34 4.46 -21.69
N ASP A 80 10.33 5.21 -22.11
CA ASP A 80 10.21 5.78 -23.45
C ASP A 80 11.17 6.95 -23.71
N SER A 81 12.08 7.31 -22.79
CA SER A 81 12.92 8.50 -22.95
C SER A 81 14.12 8.35 -23.90
N GLY A 82 14.50 7.12 -24.26
CA GLY A 82 15.79 6.83 -24.92
C GLY A 82 17.00 6.92 -23.97
N ARG A 83 16.72 6.84 -22.65
CA ARG A 83 17.70 6.83 -21.57
C ARG A 83 17.40 5.69 -20.60
N VAL A 84 18.44 5.19 -19.94
CA VAL A 84 18.32 4.30 -18.78
C VAL A 84 18.64 5.10 -17.52
N VAL A 85 17.83 4.91 -16.49
CA VAL A 85 17.97 5.63 -15.22
C VAL A 85 18.18 4.63 -14.11
N VAL A 86 19.13 4.91 -13.22
CA VAL A 86 19.30 4.17 -11.97
C VAL A 86 18.91 5.06 -10.80
N LEU A 87 17.98 4.56 -9.98
CA LEU A 87 17.41 5.24 -8.84
C LEU A 87 17.87 4.58 -7.54
N GLU A 88 18.07 5.39 -6.51
CA GLU A 88 18.25 4.98 -5.12
C GLU A 88 17.18 5.65 -4.27
N TYR A 89 16.54 4.90 -3.37
CA TYR A 89 15.58 5.49 -2.43
C TYR A 89 16.32 6.01 -1.20
N ILE A 90 16.09 7.28 -0.83
CA ILE A 90 16.70 7.92 0.32
C ILE A 90 15.64 8.11 1.43
N PRO A 91 15.61 7.24 2.46
CA PRO A 91 14.55 7.26 3.49
C PRO A 91 14.48 8.58 4.27
N SER A 92 15.64 9.22 4.54
CA SER A 92 15.70 10.47 5.31
C SER A 92 15.05 11.66 4.59
N LYS A 93 15.01 11.64 3.26
CA LYS A 93 14.39 12.67 2.42
C LYS A 93 13.04 12.25 1.84
N ASN A 94 12.71 10.96 1.95
CA ASN A 94 11.60 10.30 1.27
C ASN A 94 11.53 10.64 -0.24
N VAL A 95 12.65 10.42 -0.95
CA VAL A 95 12.75 10.71 -2.39
C VAL A 95 13.53 9.62 -3.13
N PHE A 96 13.22 9.42 -4.41
CA PHE A 96 14.09 8.69 -5.32
C PHE A 96 15.17 9.64 -5.85
N GLU A 97 16.42 9.40 -5.44
CA GLU A 97 17.57 10.10 -5.97
C GLU A 97 18.03 9.42 -7.26
N LYS A 98 18.28 10.24 -8.29
CA LYS A 98 18.76 9.77 -9.58
C LYS A 98 20.27 9.64 -9.54
N VAL A 99 20.76 8.42 -9.35
CA VAL A 99 22.20 8.15 -9.19
C VAL A 99 22.91 8.17 -10.54
N GLN A 100 22.30 7.57 -11.57
CA GLN A 100 22.85 7.54 -12.92
C GLN A 100 21.78 7.76 -13.98
N GLN A 101 22.18 8.36 -15.11
CA GLN A 101 21.30 8.55 -16.27
C GLN A 101 22.12 8.55 -17.56
N GLU A 102 22.04 7.46 -18.31
CA GLU A 102 22.77 7.30 -19.57
C GLU A 102 21.83 7.45 -20.77
N THR A 103 22.26 8.20 -21.77
CA THR A 103 21.50 8.43 -23.01
C THR A 103 22.04 7.53 -24.11
N PHE A 104 21.17 6.74 -24.74
CA PHE A 104 21.55 5.82 -25.82
C PHE A 104 20.70 5.96 -27.08
N GLY A 105 19.55 6.65 -27.02
CA GLY A 105 18.62 6.67 -28.14
C GLY A 105 17.66 7.85 -28.13
N LYS A 106 16.68 7.79 -29.05
CA LYS A 106 15.62 8.78 -29.19
C LYS A 106 14.42 8.42 -28.31
N SER A 107 13.65 9.44 -27.91
CA SER A 107 12.42 9.24 -27.15
C SER A 107 11.27 8.65 -27.98
N GLY A 108 10.30 8.05 -27.28
CA GLY A 108 9.16 7.29 -27.76
C GLY A 108 9.29 5.78 -27.55
N CYS A 109 8.15 5.08 -27.49
CA CYS A 109 8.10 3.61 -27.53
C CYS A 109 8.42 3.11 -28.96
N ARG A 110 9.70 3.15 -29.34
CA ARG A 110 10.16 2.78 -30.69
C ARG A 110 10.51 1.30 -30.75
N ARG A 111 10.36 0.72 -31.95
CA ARG A 111 10.65 -0.68 -32.27
C ARG A 111 12.13 -1.05 -32.03
N ILE A 112 13.05 -0.21 -32.50
CA ILE A 112 14.50 -0.47 -32.47
C ILE A 112 15.27 0.29 -31.38
N VAL A 113 14.60 1.10 -30.54
CA VAL A 113 15.31 1.82 -29.45
C VAL A 113 15.10 1.07 -28.14
N PRO A 114 16.19 0.73 -27.40
CA PRO A 114 16.10 -0.03 -26.16
C PRO A 114 15.22 0.62 -25.09
N GLY A 115 14.64 -0.22 -24.23
CA GLY A 115 13.78 0.22 -23.12
C GLY A 115 12.62 -0.73 -22.84
N GLN A 116 12.27 -1.60 -23.79
CA GLN A 116 11.21 -2.60 -23.62
C GLN A 116 11.62 -3.71 -22.67
N TYR A 117 12.84 -4.22 -22.84
CA TYR A 117 13.35 -5.35 -22.08
C TYR A 117 14.54 -4.90 -21.26
N LEU A 118 14.65 -5.45 -20.06
CA LEU A 118 15.73 -5.16 -19.12
C LEU A 118 16.06 -6.43 -18.34
N ALA A 119 17.32 -6.84 -18.39
CA ALA A 119 17.83 -7.99 -17.68
C ALA A 119 19.04 -7.57 -16.85
N VAL A 120 19.12 -8.00 -15.59
CA VAL A 120 20.25 -7.67 -14.72
C VAL A 120 20.96 -8.96 -14.35
N ASN A 121 22.29 -8.94 -14.36
CA ASN A 121 23.08 -10.03 -13.79
C ASN A 121 22.76 -10.13 -12.29
N PRO A 122 22.43 -11.32 -11.74
CA PRO A 122 22.03 -11.48 -10.34
C PRO A 122 23.05 -10.98 -9.31
N LYS A 123 24.35 -11.00 -9.64
CA LYS A 123 25.40 -10.45 -8.77
C LYS A 123 25.64 -8.93 -8.95
N GLY A 124 24.79 -8.25 -9.73
CA GLY A 124 24.79 -6.79 -9.87
C GLY A 124 25.97 -6.20 -10.66
N ARG A 125 26.68 -7.03 -11.46
CA ARG A 125 27.90 -6.62 -12.18
C ARG A 125 27.64 -5.98 -13.55
N ALA A 126 26.52 -6.32 -14.17
CA ALA A 126 26.13 -5.76 -15.47
C ALA A 126 24.61 -5.83 -15.64
N PHE A 127 24.08 -4.99 -16.53
CA PHE A 127 22.70 -5.12 -17.01
C PHE A 127 22.65 -4.96 -18.53
N MET A 128 21.65 -5.56 -19.13
CA MET A 128 21.36 -5.52 -20.55
C MET A 128 20.00 -4.88 -20.77
N ILE A 129 19.95 -3.86 -21.62
CA ILE A 129 18.73 -3.19 -22.05
C ILE A 129 18.49 -3.43 -23.54
N GLY A 130 17.28 -3.85 -23.88
CA GLY A 130 16.92 -4.33 -25.22
C GLY A 130 15.71 -3.61 -25.80
N ALA A 131 15.73 -3.47 -27.11
CA ALA A 131 14.58 -3.09 -27.92
C ALA A 131 13.78 -4.35 -28.32
N VAL A 132 12.61 -4.16 -28.94
CA VAL A 132 11.84 -5.27 -29.52
C VAL A 132 12.56 -5.89 -30.71
N GLU A 133 13.36 -5.08 -31.42
CA GLU A 133 14.14 -5.54 -32.55
C GLU A 133 15.55 -4.94 -32.52
N LYS A 134 16.52 -5.74 -32.98
CA LYS A 134 17.87 -5.32 -33.37
C LYS A 134 18.78 -4.86 -32.24
N GLN A 135 18.45 -3.76 -31.57
CA GLN A 135 19.36 -3.09 -30.64
C GLN A 135 19.29 -3.69 -29.24
N LYS A 136 20.45 -4.11 -28.75
CA LYS A 136 20.73 -4.52 -27.39
C LYS A 136 22.01 -3.83 -26.92
N LEU A 137 22.00 -3.30 -25.70
CA LEU A 137 23.12 -2.60 -25.08
C LEU A 137 23.39 -3.19 -23.70
N VAL A 138 24.67 -3.40 -23.38
CA VAL A 138 25.12 -3.92 -22.08
C VAL A 138 25.93 -2.85 -21.37
N TYR A 139 25.66 -2.65 -20.10
CA TYR A 139 26.34 -1.71 -19.24
C TYR A 139 27.00 -2.46 -18.08
N ILE A 140 28.28 -2.18 -17.84
CA ILE A 140 29.02 -2.71 -16.69
C ILE A 140 28.77 -1.79 -15.50
N MET A 141 28.47 -2.39 -14.36
CA MET A 141 28.26 -1.70 -13.09
C MET A 141 29.42 -1.96 -12.16
N ASN A 142 29.97 -0.88 -11.61
CA ASN A 142 31.11 -0.93 -10.70
C ASN A 142 30.91 0.05 -9.54
N ARG A 143 31.83 0.01 -8.58
CA ARG A 143 31.91 0.97 -7.48
C ARG A 143 33.21 1.74 -7.54
N ASP A 144 33.14 3.05 -7.24
CA ASP A 144 34.33 3.86 -7.04
C ASP A 144 34.97 3.63 -5.64
N SER A 145 36.06 4.34 -5.36
CA SER A 145 36.74 4.29 -4.05
C SER A 145 35.90 4.84 -2.89
N GLN A 146 34.81 5.56 -3.18
CA GLN A 146 33.84 6.08 -2.23
C GLN A 146 32.58 5.19 -2.14
N ALA A 147 32.62 3.99 -2.72
CA ALA A 147 31.51 3.04 -2.78
C ALA A 147 30.25 3.52 -3.54
N ARG A 148 30.39 4.57 -4.37
CA ARG A 148 29.31 5.05 -5.24
C ARG A 148 29.22 4.20 -6.50
N LEU A 149 28.00 3.98 -6.97
CA LEU A 149 27.74 3.27 -8.22
C LEU A 149 28.26 4.06 -9.43
N THR A 150 29.01 3.39 -10.28
CA THR A 150 29.49 3.88 -11.58
C THR A 150 29.04 2.96 -12.70
N ILE A 151 28.66 3.51 -13.84
CA ILE A 151 28.23 2.78 -15.03
C ILE A 151 29.22 3.04 -16.18
N SER A 152 29.57 2.00 -16.94
CA SER A 152 30.46 2.10 -18.09
C SER A 152 29.77 2.71 -19.32
N SER A 153 30.54 2.99 -20.37
CA SER A 153 29.97 3.17 -21.71
C SER A 153 29.25 1.89 -22.17
N PRO A 154 28.19 2.01 -22.99
CA PRO A 154 27.45 0.85 -23.46
C PRO A 154 28.28 -0.01 -24.42
N LEU A 155 28.17 -1.32 -24.25
CA LEU A 155 28.68 -2.32 -25.19
C LEU A 155 27.54 -2.80 -26.09
N GLU A 156 27.77 -2.83 -27.39
CA GLU A 156 26.75 -3.14 -28.38
C GLU A 156 26.64 -4.66 -28.60
N ALA A 157 25.41 -5.16 -28.60
CA ALA A 157 25.08 -6.56 -28.93
C ALA A 157 24.01 -6.60 -30.05
N HIS A 158 24.20 -5.80 -31.09
CA HIS A 158 23.21 -5.59 -32.14
C HIS A 158 23.15 -6.77 -33.11
N LYS A 159 21.93 -7.14 -33.52
CA LYS A 159 21.70 -8.14 -34.58
C LYS A 159 20.51 -7.72 -35.44
N SER A 160 20.77 -7.33 -36.68
CA SER A 160 19.73 -6.91 -37.63
C SER A 160 18.71 -8.03 -37.88
N ASN A 161 17.48 -7.64 -38.23
CA ASN A 161 16.40 -8.56 -38.62
C ASN A 161 16.03 -9.58 -37.54
N THR A 162 16.30 -9.26 -36.27
CA THR A 162 16.02 -10.14 -35.15
C THR A 162 15.05 -9.49 -34.16
N LEU A 163 13.92 -10.15 -33.97
CA LEU A 163 12.95 -9.85 -32.92
C LEU A 163 13.40 -10.46 -31.60
N VAL A 164 13.12 -9.77 -30.49
CA VAL A 164 13.37 -10.24 -29.13
C VAL A 164 12.03 -10.36 -28.42
N TYR A 165 11.74 -11.53 -27.85
CA TYR A 165 10.49 -11.81 -27.15
C TYR A 165 10.63 -11.59 -25.64
N HIS A 166 11.77 -12.01 -25.06
CA HIS A 166 12.10 -11.84 -23.65
C HIS A 166 13.61 -11.88 -23.43
N MET A 167 14.07 -11.31 -22.31
CA MET A 167 15.47 -11.33 -21.89
C MET A 167 15.57 -11.60 -20.39
N VAL A 168 16.56 -12.38 -19.96
CA VAL A 168 16.84 -12.62 -18.54
C VAL A 168 18.35 -12.71 -18.30
N GLY A 169 18.81 -12.28 -17.12
CA GLY A 169 20.19 -12.46 -16.68
C GLY A 169 20.33 -13.84 -16.05
N VAL A 170 21.30 -14.63 -16.51
CA VAL A 170 21.57 -15.98 -15.99
C VAL A 170 22.47 -15.88 -14.76
N ASP A 171 22.16 -16.63 -13.70
CA ASP A 171 23.02 -16.67 -12.51
C ASP A 171 24.18 -17.64 -12.72
N VAL A 172 25.26 -17.16 -13.30
CA VAL A 172 26.52 -17.90 -13.47
C VAL A 172 27.49 -17.67 -12.30
N GLY A 173 26.99 -17.28 -11.12
CA GLY A 173 27.83 -16.92 -9.99
C GLY A 173 28.76 -15.75 -10.32
N PHE A 174 30.07 -15.99 -10.24
CA PHE A 174 31.11 -14.99 -10.51
C PHE A 174 31.80 -15.12 -11.87
N ASP A 175 31.38 -16.06 -12.72
CA ASP A 175 31.87 -16.16 -14.10
C ASP A 175 31.42 -14.97 -14.95
N ASN A 176 31.85 -14.90 -16.21
CA ASN A 176 31.46 -13.80 -17.10
C ASN A 176 29.93 -13.65 -17.17
N PRO A 177 29.36 -12.46 -16.92
CA PRO A 177 27.92 -12.26 -16.92
C PRO A 177 27.27 -12.70 -18.23
N LEU A 178 26.14 -13.37 -18.11
CA LEU A 178 25.46 -14.00 -19.24
C LEU A 178 24.00 -13.58 -19.29
N PHE A 179 23.51 -13.33 -20.50
CA PHE A 179 22.13 -12.91 -20.75
C PHE A 179 21.49 -13.84 -21.77
N ALA A 180 20.36 -14.45 -21.40
CA ALA A 180 19.57 -15.30 -22.27
C ALA A 180 18.45 -14.49 -22.91
N CYS A 181 18.26 -14.65 -24.22
CA CYS A 181 17.23 -13.98 -24.99
C CYS A 181 16.46 -15.00 -25.84
N ILE A 182 15.14 -14.84 -25.95
CA ILE A 182 14.33 -15.52 -26.97
C ILE A 182 14.33 -14.62 -28.20
N GLU A 183 14.89 -15.11 -29.31
CA GLU A 183 15.08 -14.38 -30.55
C GLU A 183 14.37 -15.05 -31.72
N MET A 184 14.00 -14.28 -32.75
CA MET A 184 13.53 -14.84 -34.02
C MET A 184 14.08 -13.99 -35.16
N ASP A 185 14.74 -14.63 -36.11
CA ASP A 185 15.19 -13.99 -37.35
C ASP A 185 14.05 -14.02 -38.37
N TYR A 186 13.79 -12.89 -39.02
CA TYR A 186 12.72 -12.75 -40.02
C TYR A 186 13.25 -12.36 -41.40
N GLU A 187 14.58 -12.33 -41.60
CA GLU A 187 15.20 -11.91 -42.87
C GLU A 187 14.72 -12.76 -44.06
N ASP A 188 14.68 -14.09 -43.90
CA ASP A 188 14.22 -15.02 -44.95
C ASP A 188 12.70 -14.90 -45.20
N ALA A 189 11.93 -14.67 -44.13
CA ALA A 189 10.47 -14.51 -44.23
C ALA A 189 10.07 -13.25 -45.01
N ASP A 190 10.82 -12.16 -44.90
CA ASP A 190 10.59 -10.93 -45.67
C ASP A 190 10.92 -11.10 -47.16
N GLN A 191 11.80 -12.04 -47.51
CA GLN A 191 12.22 -12.31 -48.89
C GLN A 191 11.37 -13.36 -49.59
N ASP A 192 10.58 -14.14 -48.83
CA ASP A 192 9.77 -15.24 -49.35
C ASP A 192 8.30 -14.85 -49.57
N SER A 193 7.93 -14.64 -50.83
CA SER A 193 6.54 -14.37 -51.22
C SER A 193 5.57 -15.54 -51.05
N THR A 194 6.06 -16.78 -50.85
CA THR A 194 5.22 -17.98 -50.68
C THR A 194 4.69 -18.12 -49.25
N GLY A 195 5.39 -17.54 -48.28
CA GLY A 195 5.08 -17.62 -46.84
C GLY A 195 5.51 -18.94 -46.20
N GLU A 196 6.27 -19.79 -46.88
CA GLU A 196 6.83 -21.03 -46.33
C GLU A 196 7.91 -20.73 -45.29
N ALA A 197 8.80 -19.76 -45.58
CA ALA A 197 9.87 -19.35 -44.66
C ALA A 197 9.30 -18.77 -43.35
N ALA A 198 8.20 -18.01 -43.43
CA ALA A 198 7.51 -17.48 -42.25
C ALA A 198 6.89 -18.59 -41.39
N ARG A 199 6.38 -19.66 -42.00
CA ARG A 199 5.77 -20.80 -41.28
C ARG A 199 6.81 -21.73 -40.66
N GLY A 200 8.00 -21.82 -41.26
CA GLY A 200 9.12 -22.62 -40.74
C GLY A 200 10.05 -21.85 -39.79
N ALA A 201 9.79 -20.58 -39.51
CA ALA A 201 10.64 -19.75 -38.67
C ALA A 201 10.50 -20.13 -37.19
N ASN A 202 11.57 -20.71 -36.63
CA ASN A 202 11.62 -21.09 -35.22
C ASN A 202 12.23 -19.98 -34.37
N GLN A 203 11.82 -19.92 -33.10
CA GLN A 203 12.53 -19.11 -32.12
C GLN A 203 13.88 -19.73 -31.79
N LEU A 204 14.84 -18.89 -31.44
CA LEU A 204 16.19 -19.24 -31.06
C LEU A 204 16.43 -18.78 -29.62
N LEU A 205 16.84 -19.70 -28.75
CA LEU A 205 17.42 -19.35 -27.47
C LEU A 205 18.86 -18.93 -27.68
N THR A 206 19.14 -17.65 -27.46
CA THR A 206 20.46 -17.05 -27.70
C THR A 206 21.06 -16.54 -26.40
N TYR A 207 22.33 -16.86 -26.17
CA TYR A 207 23.08 -16.38 -25.01
C TYR A 207 24.16 -15.39 -25.41
N TYR A 208 24.17 -14.25 -24.73
CA TYR A 208 25.17 -13.20 -24.85
C TYR A 208 26.06 -13.22 -23.62
N GLU A 209 27.36 -13.42 -23.82
CA GLU A 209 28.38 -13.38 -22.77
C GLU A 209 29.09 -12.04 -22.79
N LEU A 210 29.18 -11.43 -21.62
CA LEU A 210 29.98 -10.25 -21.38
C LEU A 210 31.36 -10.68 -20.87
N ASP A 211 32.36 -10.61 -21.73
CA ASP A 211 33.74 -10.81 -21.31
C ASP A 211 34.26 -9.55 -20.62
N LEU A 212 34.39 -9.61 -19.29
CA LEU A 212 34.85 -8.48 -18.48
C LEU A 212 36.33 -8.16 -18.72
N GLY A 213 37.15 -9.12 -19.15
CA GLY A 213 38.57 -8.93 -19.42
C GLY A 213 38.81 -8.27 -20.79
N LEU A 214 38.07 -8.72 -21.80
CA LEU A 214 38.15 -8.18 -23.17
C LEU A 214 37.21 -7.00 -23.42
N ASN A 215 36.31 -6.71 -22.48
CA ASN A 215 35.34 -5.61 -22.52
C ASN A 215 34.50 -5.58 -23.81
N HIS A 216 33.97 -6.73 -24.20
CA HIS A 216 33.06 -6.87 -25.33
C HIS A 216 31.98 -7.92 -25.03
N VAL A 217 30.88 -7.85 -25.79
CA VAL A 217 29.79 -8.82 -25.69
C VAL A 217 29.84 -9.73 -26.92
N VAL A 218 29.80 -11.04 -26.70
CA VAL A 218 29.78 -12.03 -27.77
C VAL A 218 28.52 -12.87 -27.70
N ARG A 219 27.96 -13.19 -28.86
CA ARG A 219 26.89 -14.18 -28.99
C ARG A 219 27.52 -15.57 -28.88
N LYS A 220 27.47 -16.15 -27.68
CA LYS A 220 28.20 -17.38 -27.33
C LYS A 220 27.52 -18.62 -27.88
N TYR A 221 26.21 -18.70 -27.72
CA TYR A 221 25.39 -19.84 -28.13
C TYR A 221 24.07 -19.37 -28.74
N SER A 222 23.54 -20.17 -29.66
CA SER A 222 22.24 -19.98 -30.26
C SER A 222 21.69 -21.31 -30.71
N GLU A 223 20.57 -21.73 -30.12
CA GLU A 223 19.92 -23.00 -30.44
C GLU A 223 18.43 -22.78 -30.73
N PRO A 224 17.86 -23.50 -31.71
CA PRO A 224 16.43 -23.44 -31.97
C PRO A 224 15.65 -24.02 -30.80
N LEU A 225 14.56 -23.35 -30.44
CA LEU A 225 13.54 -23.89 -29.56
C LEU A 225 12.61 -24.80 -30.36
N GLU A 226 12.18 -25.87 -29.73
CA GLU A 226 11.21 -26.81 -30.31
C GLU A 226 9.82 -26.18 -30.45
N GLU A 227 9.45 -25.32 -29.49
CA GLU A 227 8.17 -24.62 -29.43
C GLU A 227 8.38 -23.13 -29.20
N HIS A 228 7.35 -22.35 -29.52
CA HIS A 228 7.37 -20.92 -29.24
C HIS A 228 7.23 -20.66 -27.72
N ALA A 229 8.26 -20.07 -27.15
CA ALA A 229 8.33 -19.61 -25.78
C ALA A 229 7.85 -18.16 -25.63
N ASN A 230 7.28 -17.86 -24.46
CA ASN A 230 6.75 -16.55 -24.12
C ASN A 230 7.70 -15.75 -23.22
N PHE A 231 8.24 -16.35 -22.16
CA PHE A 231 9.18 -15.73 -21.24
C PHE A 231 10.17 -16.74 -20.64
N LEU A 232 11.18 -16.21 -19.96
CA LEU A 232 12.26 -16.98 -19.33
C LEU A 232 12.30 -16.68 -17.83
N ILE A 233 12.61 -17.69 -17.03
CA ILE A 233 12.86 -17.56 -15.59
C ILE A 233 14.33 -17.91 -15.32
N ALA A 234 15.04 -17.03 -14.62
CA ALA A 234 16.40 -17.32 -14.18
C ALA A 234 16.37 -18.34 -13.03
N VAL A 235 17.16 -19.40 -13.16
CA VAL A 235 17.38 -20.36 -12.08
C VAL A 235 18.60 -19.90 -11.27
N PRO A 236 18.54 -19.86 -9.93
CA PRO A 236 19.68 -19.52 -9.09
C PRO A 236 20.87 -20.42 -9.36
N GLY A 237 22.08 -19.86 -9.28
CA GLY A 237 23.30 -20.56 -9.66
C GLY A 237 24.49 -20.28 -8.74
N GLY A 238 25.62 -20.91 -9.06
CA GLY A 238 26.80 -20.92 -8.20
C GLY A 238 26.55 -21.78 -6.96
N ASN A 239 26.70 -21.22 -5.76
CA ASN A 239 26.50 -21.98 -4.53
C ASN A 239 25.02 -22.10 -4.10
N GLU A 240 24.09 -21.46 -4.83
CA GLU A 240 22.67 -21.37 -4.48
C GLU A 240 21.78 -22.27 -5.36
N GLY A 241 22.32 -22.88 -6.40
CA GLY A 241 21.56 -23.74 -7.30
C GLY A 241 22.32 -24.11 -8.59
N PRO A 242 21.67 -24.82 -9.51
CA PRO A 242 22.30 -25.40 -10.69
C PRO A 242 22.56 -24.40 -11.83
N SER A 243 22.17 -23.12 -11.69
CA SER A 243 22.16 -22.14 -12.79
C SER A 243 21.17 -22.53 -13.90
N GLY A 244 21.28 -21.91 -15.07
CA GLY A 244 20.40 -22.16 -16.22
C GLY A 244 19.11 -21.33 -16.20
N ILE A 245 18.16 -21.74 -17.03
CA ILE A 245 16.88 -21.04 -17.21
C ILE A 245 15.72 -22.04 -17.33
N LEU A 246 14.53 -21.60 -16.94
CA LEU A 246 13.29 -22.23 -17.34
C LEU A 246 12.68 -21.43 -18.50
N ILE A 247 12.32 -22.15 -19.54
CA ILE A 247 11.69 -21.66 -20.75
C ILE A 247 10.21 -22.00 -20.64
N CYS A 248 9.36 -20.98 -20.57
CA CYS A 248 7.92 -21.15 -20.56
C CYS A 248 7.43 -21.15 -22.01
N SER A 249 6.77 -22.22 -22.41
CA SER A 249 6.19 -22.40 -23.74
C SER A 249 4.69 -22.72 -23.61
N GLU A 250 4.01 -22.77 -24.74
CA GLU A 250 2.64 -23.28 -24.80
C GLU A 250 2.61 -24.72 -24.28
N ASN A 251 1.72 -25.03 -23.33
CA ASN A 251 1.61 -26.34 -22.66
C ASN A 251 2.85 -26.94 -21.95
N TYR A 252 4.05 -26.35 -22.04
CA TYR A 252 5.26 -26.94 -21.49
C TYR A 252 6.12 -25.94 -20.71
N ILE A 253 6.86 -26.47 -19.72
CA ILE A 253 8.01 -25.83 -19.12
C ILE A 253 9.27 -26.66 -19.40
N THR A 254 10.31 -26.00 -19.89
CA THR A 254 11.57 -26.67 -20.25
C THR A 254 12.72 -26.06 -19.47
N TYR A 255 13.41 -26.87 -18.67
CA TYR A 255 14.68 -26.48 -18.07
C TYR A 255 15.81 -26.72 -19.06
N LYS A 256 16.66 -25.70 -19.22
CA LYS A 256 17.82 -25.74 -20.09
C LYS A 256 19.00 -25.03 -19.44
N ASN A 257 20.15 -25.69 -19.42
CA ASN A 257 21.39 -25.16 -18.87
C ASN A 257 22.56 -25.40 -19.84
N PHE A 258 23.73 -24.84 -19.53
CA PHE A 258 24.94 -25.02 -20.32
C PHE A 258 25.60 -26.37 -20.11
N GLY A 259 26.41 -26.75 -21.11
CA GLY A 259 27.28 -27.91 -21.03
C GLY A 259 26.53 -29.20 -21.34
N ASP A 260 26.80 -30.22 -20.54
CA ASP A 260 26.29 -31.58 -20.77
C ASP A 260 24.90 -31.83 -20.13
N GLN A 261 24.26 -30.79 -19.58
CA GLN A 261 22.92 -30.89 -19.01
C GLN A 261 21.90 -31.18 -20.13
N PRO A 262 21.15 -32.30 -20.07
CA PRO A 262 20.07 -32.55 -21.01
C PRO A 262 18.90 -31.60 -20.78
N ASP A 263 18.20 -31.28 -21.86
CA ASP A 263 16.94 -30.53 -21.80
C ASP A 263 15.88 -31.36 -21.07
N ILE A 264 15.29 -30.80 -20.01
CA ILE A 264 14.24 -31.48 -19.22
C ILE A 264 12.93 -30.75 -19.45
N ARG A 265 11.93 -31.47 -19.95
CA ARG A 265 10.60 -30.93 -20.27
C ARG A 265 9.57 -31.47 -19.28
N CYS A 266 8.63 -30.62 -18.88
CA CYS A 266 7.46 -31.03 -18.11
C CYS A 266 6.21 -30.37 -18.69
N PRO A 267 5.14 -31.14 -18.99
CA PRO A 267 3.87 -30.56 -19.40
C PRO A 267 3.20 -29.83 -18.24
N ILE A 268 2.49 -28.75 -18.57
CA ILE A 268 1.76 -27.94 -17.61
C ILE A 268 0.45 -28.67 -17.23
N PRO A 269 0.18 -28.92 -15.93
CA PRO A 269 -1.07 -29.55 -15.50
C PRO A 269 -2.32 -28.72 -15.83
N GLN A 270 -3.42 -29.39 -16.19
CA GLN A 270 -4.71 -28.81 -16.58
C GLN A 270 -5.82 -29.12 -15.57
N ARG A 271 -6.97 -28.44 -15.66
CA ARG A 271 -8.13 -28.70 -14.78
C ARG A 271 -8.92 -29.91 -15.27
N ARG A 272 -9.40 -30.76 -14.35
CA ARG A 272 -10.05 -32.05 -14.66
C ARG A 272 -11.38 -31.97 -15.45
N ASN A 273 -12.03 -30.82 -15.52
CA ASN A 273 -13.39 -30.65 -16.09
C ASN A 273 -13.57 -29.38 -16.93
N ASP A 274 -12.49 -28.76 -17.45
CA ASP A 274 -12.66 -27.66 -18.39
C ASP A 274 -13.14 -28.23 -19.74
N LEU A 275 -14.34 -27.83 -20.14
CA LEU A 275 -14.93 -28.15 -21.45
C LEU A 275 -14.42 -27.21 -22.56
N ASP A 276 -13.53 -26.28 -22.23
CA ASP A 276 -12.94 -25.30 -23.14
C ASP A 276 -11.40 -25.35 -23.05
N ASP A 277 -10.79 -25.42 -24.24
CA ASP A 277 -9.38 -25.44 -24.65
C ASP A 277 -8.23 -25.58 -23.60
N PRO A 278 -7.27 -26.49 -23.83
CA PRO A 278 -6.15 -26.77 -22.93
C PRO A 278 -4.97 -25.78 -23.09
N ASP A 279 -4.73 -24.87 -22.13
CA ASP A 279 -3.47 -24.09 -22.09
C ASP A 279 -3.08 -23.31 -20.78
N ARG A 280 -1.80 -23.45 -20.36
CA ARG A 280 -0.87 -22.46 -19.67
C ARG A 280 -0.66 -22.49 -18.12
N ALA A 281 0.44 -21.92 -17.57
CA ALA A 281 0.90 -21.95 -16.14
C ALA A 281 1.18 -20.53 -15.55
N GLN A 282 0.84 -20.24 -14.26
CA GLN A 282 -0.29 -19.32 -14.01
C GLN A 282 -1.14 -19.34 -15.24
N THR A 283 -1.94 -20.40 -15.32
CA THR A 283 -2.92 -20.55 -16.39
C THR A 283 -3.52 -19.18 -16.64
N GLU A 284 -3.93 -18.89 -17.86
CA GLU A 284 -4.66 -17.64 -18.14
C GLU A 284 -5.94 -17.50 -17.27
N GLN A 285 -6.24 -18.54 -16.49
CA GLN A 285 -7.29 -18.70 -15.50
C GLN A 285 -6.88 -18.40 -14.04
N GLY A 286 -5.59 -18.25 -13.74
CA GLY A 286 -5.09 -17.79 -12.44
C GLY A 286 -4.34 -18.81 -11.57
N ASP A 287 -4.00 -19.99 -12.08
CA ASP A 287 -3.52 -21.13 -11.25
C ASP A 287 -2.01 -21.11 -10.98
N ILE A 288 -1.61 -20.82 -9.76
CA ILE A 288 -0.22 -20.80 -9.32
C ILE A 288 0.28 -22.25 -9.12
N PHE A 289 1.43 -22.56 -9.73
CA PHE A 289 2.16 -23.80 -9.50
C PHE A 289 3.48 -23.51 -8.76
N LYS A 290 3.81 -24.35 -7.78
CA LYS A 290 5.14 -24.44 -7.19
C LYS A 290 5.99 -25.32 -8.09
N ILE A 291 7.07 -24.75 -8.64
CA ILE A 291 8.03 -25.47 -9.47
C ILE A 291 9.28 -25.73 -8.63
N ASN A 292 9.62 -27.00 -8.45
CA ASN A 292 10.84 -27.45 -7.79
C ASN A 292 11.73 -28.17 -8.81
N LEU A 293 13.05 -27.97 -8.69
CA LEU A 293 14.06 -28.68 -9.47
C LEU A 293 14.81 -29.63 -8.54
N GLU A 294 14.82 -30.91 -8.90
CA GLU A 294 15.63 -31.92 -8.20
C GLU A 294 17.02 -31.96 -8.83
N VAL A 295 18.04 -31.97 -7.98
CA VAL A 295 19.44 -31.87 -8.40
C VAL A 295 20.21 -33.04 -7.81
N ASP A 296 20.95 -33.74 -8.66
CA ASP A 296 21.87 -34.82 -8.30
C ASP A 296 23.24 -34.53 -8.92
N ASP A 297 24.31 -34.58 -8.13
CA ASP A 297 25.70 -34.29 -8.55
C ASP A 297 25.83 -33.05 -9.47
N ASP A 298 25.23 -31.93 -9.07
CA ASP A 298 25.19 -30.63 -9.78
C ASP A 298 24.40 -30.60 -11.12
N MET A 299 23.76 -31.71 -11.49
CA MET A 299 22.86 -31.81 -12.64
C MET A 299 21.41 -31.85 -12.20
N VAL A 300 20.53 -31.15 -12.91
CA VAL A 300 19.08 -31.27 -12.69
C VAL A 300 18.61 -32.60 -13.27
N THR A 301 17.81 -33.34 -12.52
CA THR A 301 17.31 -34.67 -12.91
C THR A 301 15.82 -34.63 -13.28
N GLU A 302 15.01 -33.86 -12.55
CA GLU A 302 13.57 -33.74 -12.79
C GLU A 302 13.02 -32.35 -12.43
N ILE A 303 11.93 -31.96 -13.10
CA ILE A 303 11.10 -30.80 -12.76
C ILE A 303 9.84 -31.34 -12.07
N LYS A 304 9.55 -30.85 -10.86
CA LYS A 304 8.32 -31.14 -10.12
C LYS A 304 7.42 -29.92 -10.12
N LEU A 305 6.20 -30.07 -10.61
CA LEU A 305 5.13 -29.07 -10.52
C LEU A 305 4.10 -29.54 -9.51
N LYS A 306 3.79 -28.70 -8.53
CA LYS A 306 2.71 -28.91 -7.58
C LYS A 306 1.74 -27.74 -7.68
N TYR A 307 0.44 -28.02 -7.79
CA TYR A 307 -0.56 -26.95 -7.72
C TYR A 307 -0.47 -26.29 -6.33
N PHE A 308 -0.43 -24.96 -6.30
CA PHE A 308 -0.27 -24.18 -5.06
C PHE A 308 -1.60 -23.52 -4.68
N ASP A 309 -2.13 -22.65 -5.54
CA ASP A 309 -3.41 -21.97 -5.31
C ASP A 309 -3.95 -21.30 -6.60
N THR A 310 -5.18 -20.81 -6.60
CA THR A 310 -5.75 -20.01 -7.69
C THR A 310 -5.99 -18.58 -7.23
N VAL A 311 -5.39 -17.60 -7.93
CA VAL A 311 -5.60 -16.15 -7.67
C VAL A 311 -6.03 -15.44 -8.95
N PRO A 312 -6.61 -14.22 -8.89
CA PRO A 312 -6.83 -13.44 -10.10
C PRO A 312 -5.53 -13.26 -10.91
N VAL A 313 -5.64 -13.30 -12.24
CA VAL A 313 -4.49 -13.16 -13.15
C VAL A 313 -3.70 -11.89 -12.83
N ALA A 314 -2.41 -12.05 -12.54
CA ALA A 314 -1.53 -10.97 -12.10
C ALA A 314 -0.54 -10.59 -13.20
N SER A 315 -0.17 -9.30 -13.29
CA SER A 315 0.91 -8.84 -14.19
C SER A 315 2.31 -9.07 -13.61
N ALA A 316 2.41 -9.18 -12.29
CA ALA A 316 3.62 -9.49 -11.55
C ALA A 316 3.24 -10.08 -10.18
N ILE A 317 4.02 -11.04 -9.71
CA ILE A 317 3.88 -11.65 -8.38
C ILE A 317 5.17 -11.39 -7.61
N CYS A 318 5.06 -10.84 -6.40
CA CYS A 318 6.18 -10.65 -5.49
C CYS A 318 5.95 -11.52 -4.25
N LEU A 319 6.83 -12.48 -4.00
CA LEU A 319 6.74 -13.35 -2.83
C LEU A 319 7.44 -12.68 -1.64
N TYR A 320 6.68 -12.40 -0.58
CA TYR A 320 7.19 -11.80 0.65
C TYR A 320 6.89 -12.74 1.81
N GLN A 321 7.95 -13.22 2.49
CA GLN A 321 7.87 -14.08 3.70
C GLN A 321 6.74 -15.13 3.64
N ILE A 322 6.98 -16.22 2.91
CA ILE A 322 6.01 -17.31 2.78
C ILE A 322 5.80 -17.96 4.17
N ALA A 323 4.56 -17.92 4.67
CA ALA A 323 4.21 -18.50 5.97
C ALA A 323 4.12 -20.04 5.92
N HIS A 324 3.73 -20.62 4.79
CA HIS A 324 3.70 -22.07 4.54
C HIS A 324 4.00 -22.36 3.06
N LEU A 325 4.89 -23.32 2.79
CA LEU A 325 5.35 -23.68 1.44
C LEU A 325 4.41 -24.67 0.71
N GLY A 326 3.24 -24.97 1.28
CA GLY A 326 2.28 -25.93 0.71
C GLY A 326 2.80 -27.37 0.68
N ASP A 327 3.73 -27.73 1.56
CA ASP A 327 4.33 -29.08 1.60
C ASP A 327 3.51 -30.07 2.45
N ASP A 328 2.56 -29.57 3.26
CA ASP A 328 1.76 -30.35 4.23
C ASP A 328 0.30 -30.59 3.79
N ASP A 329 0.01 -30.62 2.49
CA ASP A 329 -1.34 -30.90 1.96
C ASP A 329 -1.41 -32.20 1.15
N ASP A 330 -2.59 -32.83 1.10
CA ASP A 330 -2.88 -34.05 0.32
C ASP A 330 -2.94 -33.78 -1.21
N GLU A 331 -2.38 -32.67 -1.68
CA GLU A 331 -2.41 -32.29 -3.10
C GLU A 331 -1.36 -33.09 -3.90
N PRO A 332 -1.70 -33.56 -5.11
CA PRO A 332 -0.80 -34.37 -5.92
C PRO A 332 0.40 -33.55 -6.44
N GLU A 333 1.60 -34.11 -6.30
CA GLU A 333 2.81 -33.62 -6.97
C GLU A 333 2.96 -34.28 -8.35
N PHE A 334 3.26 -33.47 -9.37
CA PHE A 334 3.46 -33.92 -10.74
C PHE A 334 4.95 -33.83 -11.09
N SER A 335 5.58 -34.95 -11.45
CA SER A 335 7.00 -35.03 -11.80
C SER A 335 7.18 -35.27 -13.30
N SER A 336 8.19 -34.64 -13.90
CA SER A 336 8.65 -34.93 -15.27
C SER A 336 9.15 -36.37 -15.48
N ALA A 337 9.43 -37.12 -14.40
CA ALA A 337 9.83 -38.52 -14.46
C ALA A 337 8.64 -39.50 -14.53
N MET A 338 7.40 -39.01 -14.36
CA MET A 338 6.21 -39.85 -14.53
C MET A 338 5.94 -40.10 -16.04
N PRO A 339 5.82 -41.36 -16.48
CA PRO A 339 5.54 -41.66 -17.88
C PRO A 339 4.12 -41.23 -18.25
N LEU A 340 4.00 -40.31 -19.20
CA LEU A 340 2.75 -39.94 -19.87
C LEU A 340 2.78 -40.46 -21.31
N GLU A 341 1.62 -40.84 -21.87
CA GLU A 341 1.51 -41.11 -23.31
C GLU A 341 1.62 -39.80 -24.09
N GLU A 342 2.05 -39.87 -25.36
CA GLU A 342 2.28 -38.69 -26.20
C GLU A 342 0.97 -37.91 -26.41
N GLY A 343 0.84 -36.73 -25.78
CA GLY A 343 -0.37 -35.89 -25.79
C GLY A 343 -1.20 -35.92 -24.50
N ASP A 344 -0.86 -36.75 -23.52
CA ASP A 344 -1.51 -36.75 -22.19
C ASP A 344 -0.93 -35.66 -21.26
N THR A 345 -1.75 -35.18 -20.32
CA THR A 345 -1.38 -34.18 -19.31
C THR A 345 -1.89 -34.54 -17.91
N PHE A 346 -1.37 -33.86 -16.89
CA PHE A 346 -1.78 -34.02 -15.50
C PHE A 346 -3.06 -33.22 -15.19
N TYR A 347 -3.91 -33.71 -14.27
CA TYR A 347 -5.14 -33.03 -13.88
C TYR A 347 -5.20 -32.66 -12.39
N PHE A 348 -5.66 -31.44 -12.06
CA PHE A 348 -5.94 -31.01 -10.69
C PHE A 348 -7.37 -30.44 -10.53
N ALA A 349 -7.81 -30.23 -9.29
CA ALA A 349 -9.14 -29.70 -8.97
C ALA A 349 -9.04 -28.42 -8.10
N PRO A 350 -9.53 -27.25 -8.57
CA PRO A 350 -9.45 -26.01 -7.80
C PRO A 350 -10.45 -25.99 -6.62
N ARG A 351 -10.16 -25.18 -5.60
CA ARG A 351 -11.06 -24.97 -4.45
C ARG A 351 -12.07 -23.84 -4.73
N PRO A 352 -13.30 -23.91 -4.20
CA PRO A 352 -14.32 -22.89 -4.45
C PRO A 352 -14.00 -21.58 -3.72
N LEU A 353 -14.04 -20.46 -4.45
CA LEU A 353 -14.01 -19.11 -3.92
C LEU A 353 -15.28 -18.84 -3.10
N LYS A 354 -15.13 -18.51 -1.80
CA LYS A 354 -16.19 -17.91 -1.00
C LYS A 354 -15.97 -16.41 -0.93
N ASN A 355 -16.92 -15.67 -1.47
CA ASN A 355 -17.34 -14.29 -1.15
C ASN A 355 -17.47 -13.42 -2.41
N LEU A 356 -18.71 -13.05 -2.74
CA LEU A 356 -19.06 -11.78 -3.39
C LEU A 356 -20.51 -11.47 -3.00
N ILE A 357 -20.69 -10.34 -2.32
CA ILE A 357 -21.98 -9.80 -1.91
C ILE A 357 -22.32 -8.68 -2.89
N GLU A 358 -23.54 -8.72 -3.41
CA GLU A 358 -24.16 -7.69 -4.25
C GLU A 358 -24.71 -6.57 -3.37
N ILE A 359 -24.38 -5.29 -3.64
CA ILE A 359 -25.07 -4.15 -3.02
C ILE A 359 -25.21 -2.99 -4.02
N ALA A 360 -26.42 -2.41 -4.04
CA ALA A 360 -26.89 -1.28 -4.84
C ALA A 360 -26.72 0.09 -4.14
N ASP A 361 -26.75 1.16 -4.95
CA ASP A 361 -26.50 2.58 -4.68
C ASP A 361 -27.72 3.37 -4.14
N PHE A 362 -27.61 4.13 -3.03
CA PHE A 362 -28.72 4.92 -2.42
C PHE A 362 -28.35 6.06 -1.41
N ALA A 363 -27.22 6.78 -1.52
CA ALA A 363 -26.76 7.61 -0.38
C ALA A 363 -27.42 9.01 -0.18
N ASN A 364 -28.10 9.60 -1.16
CA ASN A 364 -28.88 10.85 -1.02
C ASN A 364 -28.12 12.02 -0.33
N GLU A 365 -26.85 12.24 -0.71
CA GLU A 365 -25.97 13.27 -0.15
C GLU A 365 -25.89 14.52 -1.06
N ASP A 366 -25.63 15.71 -0.47
CA ASP A 366 -25.51 16.99 -1.20
C ASP A 366 -24.26 17.09 -2.09
N THR A 367 -23.23 16.27 -1.83
CA THR A 367 -22.00 16.24 -2.65
C THR A 367 -22.10 15.23 -3.78
N PRO A 368 -21.72 15.58 -5.02
CA PRO A 368 -21.77 14.66 -6.14
C PRO A 368 -20.83 13.48 -5.93
N GLN A 369 -21.32 12.28 -6.21
CA GLN A 369 -20.61 11.02 -6.07
C GLN A 369 -20.14 10.52 -7.45
N LEU A 370 -19.01 9.83 -7.49
CA LEU A 370 -18.47 9.26 -8.73
C LEU A 370 -18.83 7.78 -8.79
N ALA A 371 -19.82 7.44 -9.62
CA ALA A 371 -20.13 6.05 -9.95
C ALA A 371 -19.17 5.53 -11.04
N ALA A 372 -18.49 4.43 -10.77
CA ALA A 372 -17.55 3.80 -11.69
C ALA A 372 -17.87 2.32 -11.88
N LEU A 373 -17.98 1.89 -13.14
CA LEU A 373 -17.97 0.48 -13.52
C LEU A 373 -16.51 0.09 -13.75
N CYS A 374 -15.98 -0.84 -12.96
CA CYS A 374 -14.57 -1.20 -13.02
C CYS A 374 -14.33 -2.69 -12.76
N GLY A 375 -13.29 -3.24 -13.36
CA GLY A 375 -12.93 -4.67 -13.29
C GLY A 375 -12.97 -5.34 -14.65
N ARG A 376 -12.72 -6.66 -14.68
CA ARG A 376 -12.65 -7.47 -15.89
C ARG A 376 -13.30 -8.83 -15.64
N GLY A 377 -14.19 -9.26 -16.54
CA GLY A 377 -14.88 -10.55 -16.44
C GLY A 377 -15.67 -10.68 -15.12
N PRO A 378 -15.55 -11.80 -14.39
CA PRO A 378 -16.27 -12.01 -13.13
C PRO A 378 -15.80 -11.08 -11.99
N GLY A 379 -14.64 -10.45 -12.11
CA GLY A 379 -14.13 -9.47 -11.14
C GLY A 379 -14.69 -8.04 -11.35
N SER A 380 -15.72 -7.88 -12.17
CA SER A 380 -16.34 -6.58 -12.45
C SER A 380 -17.19 -6.12 -11.27
N THR A 381 -17.06 -4.85 -10.90
CA THR A 381 -17.75 -4.24 -9.76
C THR A 381 -18.28 -2.87 -10.15
N PHE A 382 -19.47 -2.54 -9.64
CA PHE A 382 -19.97 -1.17 -9.58
C PHE A 382 -19.46 -0.53 -8.29
N ARG A 383 -18.77 0.59 -8.36
CA ARG A 383 -18.22 1.30 -7.19
C ARG A 383 -18.72 2.73 -7.16
N LEU A 384 -19.18 3.14 -5.98
CA LEU A 384 -19.58 4.51 -5.69
C LEU A 384 -18.48 5.18 -4.87
N LEU A 385 -17.79 6.13 -5.45
CA LEU A 385 -16.68 6.84 -4.80
C LEU A 385 -17.18 8.15 -4.19
N ARG A 386 -16.95 8.29 -2.89
CA ARG A 386 -17.23 9.50 -2.11
C ARG A 386 -15.91 10.14 -1.69
N HIS A 387 -15.81 11.45 -1.84
CA HIS A 387 -14.64 12.18 -1.36
C HIS A 387 -14.76 12.42 0.14
N GLY A 388 -13.92 11.75 0.92
CA GLY A 388 -13.93 11.85 2.37
C GLY A 388 -12.83 11.02 3.01
N LEU A 389 -12.91 10.86 4.32
CA LEU A 389 -12.08 9.93 5.07
C LEU A 389 -12.80 8.58 5.16
N GLU A 390 -12.04 7.49 5.04
CA GLU A 390 -12.57 6.16 5.28
C GLU A 390 -12.98 6.03 6.75
N VAL A 391 -14.23 5.62 6.99
CA VAL A 391 -14.76 5.36 8.32
C VAL A 391 -14.97 3.86 8.46
N SER A 392 -14.18 3.23 9.34
CA SER A 392 -14.37 1.84 9.71
C SER A 392 -15.41 1.76 10.83
N GLU A 393 -16.59 1.20 10.53
CA GLU A 393 -17.63 0.97 11.51
C GLU A 393 -17.22 -0.16 12.47
N MET A 394 -16.88 0.22 13.71
CA MET A 394 -16.43 -0.73 14.73
C MET A 394 -17.59 -1.41 15.46
N ALA A 395 -18.68 -0.68 15.68
CA ALA A 395 -19.87 -1.16 16.38
C ALA A 395 -21.10 -0.32 15.99
N LYS A 396 -22.27 -0.97 16.00
CA LYS A 396 -23.57 -0.35 15.77
C LYS A 396 -24.54 -0.75 16.86
N SER A 397 -25.21 0.25 17.45
CA SER A 397 -26.26 0.03 18.43
C SER A 397 -27.37 1.06 18.21
N ASP A 398 -28.60 0.58 18.11
CA ASP A 398 -29.77 1.43 17.93
C ASP A 398 -30.21 1.99 19.29
N LEU A 399 -30.35 3.32 19.39
CA LEU A 399 -30.72 4.01 20.62
C LEU A 399 -32.23 4.31 20.66
N PRO A 400 -32.86 4.29 21.85
CA PRO A 400 -34.26 4.64 21.99
C PRO A 400 -34.46 6.16 21.87
N GLY A 401 -35.34 6.60 20.97
CA GLY A 401 -35.65 8.02 20.77
C GLY A 401 -34.54 8.78 20.06
N ASN A 402 -34.54 10.11 20.21
CA ASN A 402 -33.63 11.00 19.47
C ASN A 402 -32.56 11.58 20.41
N PRO A 403 -31.34 11.02 20.42
CA PRO A 403 -30.23 11.60 21.17
C PRO A 403 -29.82 12.94 20.54
N ASN A 404 -29.41 13.90 21.37
CA ASN A 404 -28.98 15.23 20.92
C ASN A 404 -27.48 15.48 21.13
N ALA A 405 -26.81 14.68 21.97
CA ALA A 405 -25.38 14.79 22.20
C ALA A 405 -24.79 13.49 22.77
N VAL A 406 -23.48 13.31 22.57
CA VAL A 406 -22.71 12.17 23.08
C VAL A 406 -21.31 12.64 23.54
N TRP A 407 -20.83 12.08 24.65
CA TRP A 407 -19.47 12.30 25.16
C TRP A 407 -18.86 10.99 25.63
N THR A 408 -17.53 10.91 25.59
CA THR A 408 -16.76 9.86 26.28
C THR A 408 -15.90 10.49 27.36
N VAL A 409 -15.76 9.79 28.49
CA VAL A 409 -14.93 10.25 29.61
C VAL A 409 -14.14 9.10 30.22
N LYS A 410 -12.89 9.38 30.56
CA LYS A 410 -12.04 8.51 31.38
C LYS A 410 -12.44 8.62 32.84
N ARG A 411 -12.23 7.54 33.61
CA ARG A 411 -12.38 7.61 35.07
C ARG A 411 -11.14 8.27 35.67
N ASN A 412 -9.95 7.89 35.21
CA ASN A 412 -8.69 8.50 35.63
C ASN A 412 -7.87 8.97 34.41
N SER A 413 -7.17 10.10 34.56
CA SER A 413 -6.34 10.69 33.50
C SER A 413 -5.16 9.79 33.09
N GLU A 414 -4.73 8.88 33.96
CA GLU A 414 -3.68 7.90 33.71
C GLU A 414 -4.19 6.66 32.94
N GLU A 415 -5.50 6.45 32.86
CA GLU A 415 -6.06 5.31 32.12
C GLU A 415 -5.86 5.51 30.61
N GLU A 416 -5.50 4.44 29.91
CA GLU A 416 -5.32 4.46 28.47
C GLU A 416 -6.67 4.64 27.75
N TYR A 417 -7.71 3.96 28.25
CA TYR A 417 -9.03 3.87 27.62
C TYR A 417 -10.09 4.72 28.35
N ASP A 418 -11.14 5.08 27.62
CA ASP A 418 -12.32 5.74 28.19
C ASP A 418 -13.17 4.73 28.99
N ALA A 419 -13.85 5.20 30.02
CA ALA A 419 -14.62 4.35 30.94
C ALA A 419 -16.14 4.45 30.70
N TYR A 420 -16.63 5.61 30.23
CA TYR A 420 -18.06 5.84 30.05
C TYR A 420 -18.38 6.52 28.72
N ILE A 421 -19.52 6.14 28.14
CA ILE A 421 -20.21 6.84 27.04
C ILE A 421 -21.47 7.46 27.63
N ILE A 422 -21.62 8.77 27.51
CA ILE A 422 -22.78 9.51 27.99
C ILE A 422 -23.58 9.99 26.79
N VAL A 423 -24.84 9.59 26.71
CA VAL A 423 -25.77 9.99 25.65
C VAL A 423 -26.87 10.86 26.26
N SER A 424 -27.00 12.10 25.81
CA SER A 424 -28.06 13.01 26.25
C SER A 424 -29.24 12.95 25.29
N PHE A 425 -30.44 12.90 25.88
CA PHE A 425 -31.73 13.03 25.19
C PHE A 425 -32.37 14.36 25.58
N VAL A 426 -33.57 14.64 25.07
CA VAL A 426 -34.30 15.88 25.40
C VAL A 426 -34.66 15.97 26.90
N ASN A 427 -35.02 14.84 27.52
CA ASN A 427 -35.54 14.80 28.89
C ASN A 427 -34.73 13.89 29.85
N ALA A 428 -33.67 13.23 29.37
CA ALA A 428 -32.93 12.24 30.14
C ALA A 428 -31.48 12.12 29.65
N THR A 429 -30.64 11.48 30.43
CA THR A 429 -29.26 11.11 30.06
C THR A 429 -29.06 9.63 30.32
N LEU A 430 -28.55 8.91 29.32
CA LEU A 430 -28.16 7.51 29.40
C LEU A 430 -26.64 7.43 29.59
N VAL A 431 -26.19 6.57 30.51
CA VAL A 431 -24.76 6.35 30.77
C VAL A 431 -24.45 4.88 30.54
N LEU A 432 -23.49 4.63 29.64
CA LEU A 432 -23.01 3.31 29.31
C LEU A 432 -21.56 3.17 29.82
N SER A 433 -21.22 2.05 30.44
CA SER A 433 -19.83 1.73 30.77
C SER A 433 -19.15 0.97 29.63
N ILE A 434 -17.87 1.29 29.40
CA ILE A 434 -17.02 0.60 28.43
C ILE A 434 -16.23 -0.49 29.17
N GLY A 435 -16.57 -1.74 28.90
CA GLY A 435 -15.83 -2.92 29.37
C GLY A 435 -15.57 -3.89 28.22
N GLU A 436 -15.62 -5.20 28.48
CA GLU A 436 -15.69 -6.22 27.41
C GLU A 436 -16.99 -6.09 26.60
N THR A 437 -18.08 -5.79 27.30
CA THR A 437 -19.39 -5.43 26.75
C THR A 437 -19.72 -3.97 27.10
N VAL A 438 -20.54 -3.34 26.26
CA VAL A 438 -21.10 -2.01 26.56
C VAL A 438 -22.43 -2.21 27.28
N GLU A 439 -22.53 -1.73 28.51
CA GLU A 439 -23.69 -1.93 29.38
C GLU A 439 -24.19 -0.63 30.01
N GLU A 440 -25.49 -0.53 30.27
CA GLU A 440 -26.09 0.61 30.96
C GLU A 440 -25.77 0.59 32.46
N VAL A 441 -25.30 1.72 32.99
CA VAL A 441 -24.91 1.85 34.40
C VAL A 441 -25.63 3.02 35.09
N THR A 442 -26.13 2.76 36.30
CA THR A 442 -26.88 3.73 37.11
C THR A 442 -26.09 4.24 38.32
N ASP A 443 -24.99 3.59 38.70
CA ASP A 443 -24.18 3.91 39.87
C ASP A 443 -22.97 4.82 39.56
N SER A 444 -22.94 5.38 38.36
CA SER A 444 -21.86 6.24 37.83
C SER A 444 -21.78 7.63 38.49
N GLY A 445 -22.82 8.04 39.23
CA GLY A 445 -22.93 9.36 39.88
C GLY A 445 -23.51 10.46 38.99
N PHE A 446 -23.58 10.24 37.68
CA PHE A 446 -24.26 11.11 36.73
C PHE A 446 -25.77 11.12 36.99
N LEU A 447 -26.40 12.27 36.74
CA LEU A 447 -27.84 12.44 36.82
C LEU A 447 -28.49 12.05 35.49
N GLY A 448 -29.22 10.92 35.49
CA GLY A 448 -29.92 10.42 34.31
C GLY A 448 -31.30 11.04 34.05
N THR A 449 -31.89 11.73 35.03
CA THR A 449 -33.28 12.23 34.94
C THR A 449 -33.44 13.59 34.25
N THR A 450 -32.34 14.19 33.82
CA THR A 450 -32.31 15.49 33.13
C THR A 450 -31.37 15.41 31.93
N PRO A 451 -31.56 16.24 30.89
CA PRO A 451 -30.60 16.35 29.81
C PRO A 451 -29.25 16.85 30.33
N THR A 452 -28.18 16.43 29.67
CA THR A 452 -26.81 16.84 29.98
C THR A 452 -26.31 17.79 28.90
N LEU A 453 -25.67 18.89 29.30
CA LEU A 453 -25.07 19.87 28.39
C LEU A 453 -23.60 19.55 28.08
N THR A 454 -22.86 19.02 29.06
CA THR A 454 -21.52 18.47 28.85
C THR A 454 -21.13 17.54 29.99
N CYS A 455 -20.33 16.53 29.67
CA CYS A 455 -19.59 15.72 30.62
C CYS A 455 -18.10 15.78 30.29
N SER A 456 -17.26 15.90 31.30
CA SER A 456 -15.81 15.83 31.12
C SER A 456 -15.12 15.33 32.38
N GLN A 457 -13.90 14.82 32.21
CA GLN A 457 -12.99 14.61 33.33
C GLN A 457 -12.46 15.95 33.83
N LEU A 458 -12.52 16.15 35.13
CA LEU A 458 -12.01 17.32 35.85
C LEU A 458 -10.92 16.85 36.81
N GLY A 459 -9.72 17.40 36.70
CA GLY A 459 -8.56 16.95 37.45
C GLY A 459 -8.05 15.60 36.97
N ASP A 460 -7.61 14.77 37.92
CA ASP A 460 -6.98 13.48 37.64
C ASP A 460 -7.99 12.33 37.75
N ASP A 461 -8.96 12.43 38.66
CA ASP A 461 -9.85 11.33 39.04
C ASP A 461 -11.31 11.78 39.32
N ALA A 462 -11.67 13.02 38.99
CA ALA A 462 -13.02 13.53 39.16
C ALA A 462 -13.73 13.75 37.81
N LEU A 463 -15.05 13.75 37.87
CA LEU A 463 -15.93 13.96 36.72
C LEU A 463 -16.79 15.18 36.97
N VAL A 464 -17.12 15.89 35.91
CA VAL A 464 -18.09 16.99 35.95
C VAL A 464 -19.19 16.75 34.94
N GLN A 465 -20.43 16.93 35.39
CA GLN A 465 -21.64 16.95 34.57
C GLN A 465 -22.28 18.32 34.70
N VAL A 466 -22.47 19.02 33.59
CA VAL A 466 -23.27 20.25 33.53
C VAL A 466 -24.63 19.91 32.95
N TYR A 467 -25.69 20.31 33.63
CA TYR A 467 -27.09 20.12 33.22
C TYR A 467 -27.85 21.44 33.41
N PRO A 468 -29.04 21.64 32.81
CA PRO A 468 -29.70 22.96 32.82
C PRO A 468 -29.91 23.58 34.21
N ASP A 469 -30.12 22.75 35.24
CA ASP A 469 -30.40 23.24 36.60
C ASP A 469 -29.14 23.34 37.47
N GLY A 470 -27.94 22.97 36.98
CA GLY A 470 -26.73 23.02 37.79
C GLY A 470 -25.50 22.28 37.26
N ILE A 471 -24.50 22.19 38.13
CA ILE A 471 -23.25 21.46 37.91
C ILE A 471 -23.14 20.37 38.98
N ARG A 472 -22.83 19.15 38.55
CA ARG A 472 -22.47 18.01 39.40
C ARG A 472 -20.99 17.75 39.26
N HIS A 473 -20.27 17.87 40.37
CA HIS A 473 -18.87 17.48 40.48
C HIS A 473 -18.79 16.17 41.27
N ILE A 474 -18.41 15.09 40.60
CA ILE A 474 -18.38 13.71 41.10
C ILE A 474 -16.93 13.34 41.37
N ARG A 475 -16.57 13.15 42.63
CA ARG A 475 -15.21 12.74 43.03
C ARG A 475 -15.05 11.23 42.91
N SER A 476 -13.80 10.78 42.88
CA SER A 476 -13.42 9.36 42.86
C SER A 476 -14.02 8.54 44.00
N ASP A 477 -14.23 9.14 45.17
CA ASP A 477 -14.87 8.50 46.34
C ASP A 477 -16.41 8.52 46.30
N LYS A 478 -17.00 8.73 45.12
CA LYS A 478 -18.44 8.81 44.85
C LYS A 478 -19.15 9.97 45.57
N ARG A 479 -18.43 10.91 46.20
CA ARG A 479 -19.04 12.14 46.71
C ARG A 479 -19.45 13.05 45.56
N VAL A 480 -20.68 13.53 45.62
CA VAL A 480 -21.25 14.44 44.61
C VAL A 480 -21.47 15.82 45.22
N ASN A 481 -20.75 16.80 44.72
CA ASN A 481 -20.97 18.21 45.03
C ASN A 481 -21.87 18.82 43.95
N VAL A 482 -22.98 19.43 44.37
CA VAL A 482 -23.98 20.00 43.46
C VAL A 482 -23.99 21.51 43.61
N TRP A 483 -23.68 22.22 42.53
CA TRP A 483 -23.98 23.64 42.38
C TRP A 483 -25.32 23.79 41.67
N ARG A 484 -26.23 24.58 42.22
CA ARG A 484 -27.56 24.82 41.63
C ARG A 484 -27.60 26.20 40.99
N ALA A 485 -28.21 26.29 39.81
CA ALA A 485 -28.39 27.56 39.15
C ALA A 485 -29.18 28.55 40.05
N PRO A 486 -28.76 29.83 40.12
CA PRO A 486 -29.34 30.81 41.03
C PRO A 486 -30.74 31.25 40.59
N GLY A 487 -31.69 31.28 41.53
CA GLY A 487 -33.05 31.76 41.29
C GLY A 487 -33.84 30.86 40.34
N LYS A 488 -34.44 31.45 39.30
CA LYS A 488 -35.16 30.73 38.22
C LYS A 488 -34.34 30.65 36.91
N LYS A 489 -33.03 30.93 36.97
CA LYS A 489 -32.15 30.85 35.80
C LYS A 489 -31.76 29.41 35.52
N THR A 490 -31.53 29.09 34.25
CA THR A 490 -30.99 27.80 33.81
C THR A 490 -29.70 28.01 33.02
N ILE A 491 -28.85 27.00 32.97
CA ILE A 491 -27.63 26.98 32.18
C ILE A 491 -28.02 26.73 30.72
N THR A 492 -27.60 27.62 29.82
CA THR A 492 -27.89 27.53 28.38
C THR A 492 -26.72 26.96 27.60
N LYS A 493 -25.49 27.31 27.99
CA LYS A 493 -24.23 26.85 27.37
C LYS A 493 -23.16 26.64 28.42
N CYS A 494 -22.18 25.80 28.08
CA CYS A 494 -21.03 25.51 28.93
C CYS A 494 -19.78 25.25 28.09
N ALA A 495 -18.61 25.53 28.66
CA ALA A 495 -17.31 25.17 28.12
C ALA A 495 -16.44 24.66 29.27
N VAL A 496 -15.84 23.49 29.07
CA VAL A 496 -15.11 22.75 30.10
C VAL A 496 -13.73 22.36 29.59
N ASN A 497 -12.76 22.34 30.48
CA ASN A 497 -11.46 21.69 30.28
C ASN A 497 -11.05 20.96 31.57
N ARG A 498 -9.80 20.48 31.64
CA ARG A 498 -9.32 19.67 32.76
C ARG A 498 -9.37 20.37 34.13
N ARG A 499 -9.37 21.70 34.22
CA ARG A 499 -9.38 22.42 35.52
C ARG A 499 -10.37 23.58 35.59
N GLN A 500 -11.03 23.92 34.49
CA GLN A 500 -11.84 25.12 34.37
C GLN A 500 -13.22 24.75 33.80
N VAL A 501 -14.25 25.34 34.39
CA VAL A 501 -15.64 25.18 33.95
C VAL A 501 -16.24 26.57 33.82
N VAL A 502 -16.68 26.92 32.62
CA VAL A 502 -17.40 28.17 32.35
C VAL A 502 -18.82 27.82 31.94
N ILE A 503 -19.81 28.47 32.54
CA ILE A 503 -21.22 28.32 32.17
C ILE A 503 -21.83 29.67 31.81
N ALA A 504 -22.82 29.64 30.92
CA ALA A 504 -23.67 30.77 30.60
C ALA A 504 -25.09 30.49 31.09
N LEU A 505 -25.66 31.41 31.84
CA LEU A 505 -27.04 31.36 32.33
C LEU A 505 -27.98 32.10 31.37
N THR A 506 -29.29 31.88 31.55
CA THR A 506 -30.31 32.69 30.88
C THR A 506 -30.14 34.18 31.17
N GLY A 507 -30.19 35.00 30.10
CA GLY A 507 -29.91 36.44 30.15
C GLY A 507 -28.44 36.82 29.96
N GLY A 508 -27.59 35.92 29.46
CA GLY A 508 -26.21 36.24 29.05
C GLY A 508 -25.20 36.37 30.18
N GLU A 509 -25.50 35.90 31.39
CA GLU A 509 -24.60 35.96 32.55
C GLU A 509 -23.61 34.78 32.54
N LEU A 510 -22.32 35.08 32.54
CA LEU A 510 -21.25 34.09 32.64
C LEU A 510 -20.82 33.85 34.08
N VAL A 511 -20.67 32.58 34.44
CA VAL A 511 -20.11 32.13 35.72
C VAL A 511 -18.90 31.25 35.44
N TYR A 512 -17.78 31.55 36.11
CA TYR A 512 -16.51 30.84 35.96
C TYR A 512 -16.20 30.06 37.22
N PHE A 513 -15.78 28.80 37.05
CA PHE A 513 -15.32 27.94 38.10
C PHE A 513 -13.94 27.40 37.77
N GLU A 514 -13.14 27.24 38.81
CA GLU A 514 -11.79 26.70 38.70
C GLU A 514 -11.51 25.68 39.80
N MET A 515 -10.87 24.59 39.41
CA MET A 515 -10.44 23.55 40.31
C MET A 515 -9.11 23.91 40.97
N ASP A 516 -9.12 24.00 42.29
CA ASP A 516 -7.92 24.20 43.09
C ASP A 516 -7.03 22.95 43.18
N MET A 517 -5.89 23.08 43.85
CA MET A 517 -4.93 21.98 44.02
C MET A 517 -5.44 20.87 44.95
N THR A 518 -6.53 21.10 45.70
CA THR A 518 -7.17 20.12 46.58
C THR A 518 -8.27 19.32 45.88
N GLY A 519 -8.52 19.63 44.60
CA GLY A 519 -9.56 19.03 43.78
C GLY A 519 -10.95 19.57 44.10
N GLN A 520 -11.07 20.76 44.69
CA GLN A 520 -12.36 21.42 44.89
C GLN A 520 -12.61 22.44 43.77
N LEU A 521 -13.85 22.47 43.27
CA LEU A 521 -14.29 23.39 42.24
C LEU A 521 -14.85 24.66 42.89
N ASN A 522 -14.18 25.79 42.69
CA ASN A 522 -14.50 27.07 43.31
C ASN A 522 -15.09 28.05 42.29
N GLU A 523 -16.18 28.72 42.66
CA GLU A 523 -16.79 29.80 41.86
C GLU A 523 -15.95 31.08 41.97
N TYR A 524 -15.67 31.72 40.84
CA TYR A 524 -15.05 33.04 40.82
C TYR A 524 -16.05 34.09 41.31
N THR A 525 -15.58 35.04 42.12
CA THR A 525 -16.45 35.97 42.85
C THR A 525 -17.23 36.93 41.95
N GLU A 526 -16.73 37.19 40.74
CA GLU A 526 -17.36 38.09 39.78
C GLU A 526 -18.05 37.30 38.67
N ARG A 527 -19.25 37.76 38.29
CA ARG A 527 -20.00 37.24 37.15
C ARG A 527 -20.08 38.32 36.09
N LYS A 528 -19.94 37.92 34.82
CA LYS A 528 -19.91 38.86 33.70
C LYS A 528 -21.17 38.75 32.86
N GLU A 529 -21.92 39.83 32.76
CA GLU A 529 -23.05 39.91 31.83
C GLU A 529 -22.59 40.25 30.41
N MET A 530 -23.13 39.53 29.44
CA MET A 530 -22.94 39.78 28.01
C MET A 530 -24.06 40.68 27.48
N PRO A 531 -23.78 41.49 26.45
CA PRO A 531 -24.79 42.40 25.89
C PRO A 531 -25.90 41.69 25.11
N ALA A 532 -25.73 40.41 24.81
CA ALA A 532 -26.71 39.55 24.17
C ALA A 532 -26.60 38.13 24.73
N ASP A 533 -27.60 37.29 24.46
CA ASP A 533 -27.60 35.90 24.89
C ASP A 533 -26.44 35.11 24.27
N VAL A 534 -25.87 34.20 25.07
CA VAL A 534 -24.75 33.34 24.65
C VAL A 534 -25.27 32.14 23.86
N ILE A 535 -24.79 31.96 22.64
CA ILE A 535 -25.20 30.87 21.73
C ILE A 535 -24.19 29.71 21.75
N CYS A 536 -22.90 30.00 21.87
CA CYS A 536 -21.86 28.98 21.92
C CYS A 536 -20.65 29.47 22.74
N MET A 537 -19.89 28.53 23.28
CA MET A 537 -18.66 28.80 24.01
C MET A 537 -17.61 27.73 23.70
N ALA A 538 -16.34 28.12 23.73
CA ALA A 538 -15.23 27.19 23.60
C ALA A 538 -14.08 27.60 24.52
N LEU A 539 -13.50 26.60 25.19
CA LEU A 539 -12.39 26.77 26.11
C LEU A 539 -11.22 25.89 25.68
N GLY A 540 -10.03 26.49 25.56
CA GLY A 540 -8.82 25.77 25.17
C GLY A 540 -8.42 24.69 26.19
N ARG A 541 -7.70 23.67 25.71
CA ARG A 541 -7.00 22.71 26.57
C ARG A 541 -5.88 23.43 27.32
N ILE A 542 -5.57 22.93 28.51
CA ILE A 542 -4.49 23.48 29.35
C ILE A 542 -3.14 22.94 28.85
N PRO A 543 -2.17 23.80 28.50
CA PRO A 543 -0.81 23.37 28.16
C PRO A 543 -0.13 22.61 29.31
N ALA A 544 0.77 21.67 29.01
CA ALA A 544 1.38 20.79 30.01
C ALA A 544 2.09 21.51 31.19
N ASN A 545 2.59 22.73 30.96
CA ASN A 545 3.31 23.53 31.95
C ASN A 545 2.45 24.65 32.58
N GLU A 546 1.15 24.69 32.28
CA GLU A 546 0.24 25.73 32.76
C GLU A 546 -0.86 25.11 33.63
N GLN A 547 -1.48 25.93 34.48
CA GLN A 547 -2.58 25.49 35.35
C GLN A 547 -3.96 25.80 34.77
N ARG A 548 -4.02 26.62 33.73
CA ARG A 548 -5.25 27.13 33.14
C ARG A 548 -5.04 27.46 31.66
N SER A 549 -6.11 27.45 30.89
CA SER A 549 -6.14 28.11 29.59
C SER A 549 -6.47 29.59 29.79
N ARG A 550 -5.76 30.45 29.08
CA ARG A 550 -5.93 31.90 29.16
C ARG A 550 -7.18 32.40 28.45
N PHE A 551 -7.60 31.76 27.37
CA PHE A 551 -8.62 32.33 26.47
C PHE A 551 -9.91 31.52 26.47
N LEU A 552 -11.02 32.24 26.62
CA LEU A 552 -12.39 31.76 26.44
C LEU A 552 -12.99 32.46 25.22
N ALA A 553 -13.50 31.67 24.27
CA ALA A 553 -14.28 32.19 23.15
C ALA A 553 -15.77 32.10 23.45
N VAL A 554 -16.52 33.19 23.24
CA VAL A 554 -17.95 33.29 23.50
C VAL A 554 -18.65 33.87 22.27
N GLY A 555 -19.55 33.10 21.67
CA GLY A 555 -20.41 33.54 20.57
C GLY A 555 -21.76 34.02 21.09
N LEU A 556 -22.20 35.18 20.61
CA LEU A 556 -23.40 35.88 21.07
C LEU A 556 -24.48 35.95 19.97
N ALA A 557 -25.72 36.18 20.38
CA ALA A 557 -26.86 36.34 19.47
C ALA A 557 -26.83 37.59 18.59
N ASP A 558 -25.90 38.52 18.84
CA ASP A 558 -25.62 39.68 18.00
C ASP A 558 -24.71 39.34 16.79
N ASN A 559 -24.47 38.04 16.52
CA ASN A 559 -23.55 37.52 15.50
C ASN A 559 -22.08 37.91 15.72
N THR A 560 -21.67 38.19 16.95
CA THR A 560 -20.27 38.45 17.30
C THR A 560 -19.64 37.30 18.08
N VAL A 561 -18.32 37.16 17.98
CA VAL A 561 -17.49 36.31 18.84
C VAL A 561 -16.57 37.19 19.67
N ARG A 562 -16.45 36.87 20.96
CA ARG A 562 -15.60 37.60 21.91
C ARG A 562 -14.57 36.67 22.51
N ILE A 563 -13.32 37.13 22.57
CA ILE A 563 -12.25 36.44 23.28
C ILE A 563 -12.04 37.12 24.63
N LEU A 564 -12.17 36.34 25.70
CA LEU A 564 -12.04 36.78 27.08
C LEU A 564 -10.82 36.13 27.72
N SER A 565 -10.08 36.92 28.51
CA SER A 565 -8.98 36.43 29.34
C SER A 565 -9.54 35.82 30.63
N LEU A 566 -9.06 34.64 31.00
CA LEU A 566 -9.30 33.96 32.29
C LEU A 566 -8.09 34.03 33.22
N ASP A 567 -7.08 34.82 32.84
CA ASP A 567 -5.92 35.10 33.69
C ASP A 567 -6.33 36.01 34.85
N PRO A 568 -6.05 35.66 36.12
CA PRO A 568 -6.40 36.48 37.27
C PRO A 568 -5.74 37.87 37.27
N SER A 569 -4.63 38.05 36.53
CA SER A 569 -3.91 39.34 36.43
C SER A 569 -4.57 40.35 35.50
N VAL A 570 -5.40 39.88 34.56
CA VAL A 570 -6.14 40.72 33.62
C VAL A 570 -7.61 40.47 33.90
N SER A 571 -8.24 41.36 34.66
CA SER A 571 -9.66 41.29 35.02
C SER A 571 -10.51 40.89 33.82
N PHE A 572 -11.66 40.25 34.07
CA PHE A 572 -12.67 39.80 33.09
C PHE A 572 -13.16 40.89 32.09
N HIS A 573 -12.59 42.09 32.09
CA HIS A 573 -12.97 43.28 31.33
C HIS A 573 -12.34 43.41 29.93
N HIS A 574 -11.19 42.80 29.63
CA HIS A 574 -10.59 42.96 28.29
C HIS A 574 -11.22 41.99 27.29
N SER A 575 -12.25 42.47 26.57
CA SER A 575 -12.71 41.85 25.33
C SER A 575 -11.87 42.36 24.16
N PHE A 576 -11.22 41.45 23.44
CA PHE A 576 -10.73 41.74 22.10
C PHE A 576 -11.87 41.41 21.13
N SER A 577 -12.39 42.44 20.46
CA SER A 577 -13.33 42.30 19.35
C SER A 577 -12.52 42.09 18.08
N PHE A 578 -12.80 41.02 17.33
CA PHE A 578 -12.33 40.84 15.96
C PHE A 578 -13.41 41.27 14.98
#